data_AF-A0A2M7SI39-F1
#
_entry.id   AF-A0A2M7SI39-F1
#
_cell.length_a   1.000
_cell.length_b   1.000
_cell.length_c   1.000
_cell.angle_alpha   90.00
_cell.angle_beta   90.00
_cell.angle_gamma   90.00
#
_symmetry.space_group_name_H-M   'P 1'
#
loop_
_entity.id
_entity.type
_entity.pdbx_description
1 polymer ?
#
loop_
_entity_poly.entity_id
_entity_poly.type
_entity_poly.pdbx_seq_one_letter_code
_entity_poly.pdbx_strand_id
1 'polypeptide(L)' 'GADKILFGTDYPLIDQRRYRKQIESCGLSEEEIDKIYGENAKRLLRL' A
#
# COMPACT_ATOMS: atom_id res chain seq x y z
N GLY A 1 11.16 6.97 1.48
CA GLY A 1 10.31 7.50 0.41
C GLY A 1 9.31 6.44 0.01
N ALA A 2 8.14 6.85 -0.49
CA ALA A 2 7.05 5.95 -0.85
C ALA A 2 7.48 4.81 -1.79
N ASP A 3 8.46 5.02 -2.68
CA ASP A 3 8.97 4.03 -3.65
C ASP A 3 9.64 2.78 -3.06
N LYS A 4 9.77 2.70 -1.73
CA LYS A 4 10.38 1.54 -1.03
C LYS A 4 9.40 0.84 -0.08
N ILE A 5 8.13 1.21 -0.12
CA ILE A 5 7.08 0.69 0.77
C ILE A 5 6.10 -0.15 -0.06
N LEU A 6 5.72 -1.32 0.45
CA LEU A 6 4.72 -2.21 -0.17
C LEU A 6 3.55 -2.38 0.77
N PHE A 7 2.34 -2.39 0.22
CA PHE A 7 1.13 -2.73 0.95
C PHE A 7 1.01 -4.25 1.17
N GLY A 8 0.67 -4.63 2.41
CA GLY A 8 0.36 -6.00 2.81
C GLY A 8 -0.69 -6.00 3.92
N THR A 9 -1.61 -6.96 3.91
CA THR A 9 -2.76 -7.01 4.84
C THR A 9 -2.71 -8.15 5.84
N ASP A 10 -1.72 -9.05 5.74
CA ASP A 10 -1.63 -10.29 6.50
C ASP A 10 -2.94 -11.11 6.47
N TYR A 11 -3.65 -11.10 5.34
CA TYR A 11 -4.87 -11.88 5.17
C TYR A 11 -4.59 -13.39 5.35
N PRO A 12 -5.45 -14.15 6.08
CA PRO A 12 -6.75 -13.79 6.63
C PRO A 12 -6.75 -13.21 8.05
N LEU A 13 -5.60 -12.92 8.64
CA LEU A 13 -5.47 -12.54 10.05
C LEU A 13 -6.02 -11.14 10.35
N ILE A 14 -5.96 -10.22 9.39
CA ILE A 14 -6.42 -8.83 9.57
C ILE A 14 -7.31 -8.41 8.39
N ASP A 15 -8.40 -7.70 8.71
CA ASP A 15 -9.33 -7.16 7.71
C ASP A 15 -8.68 -6.06 6.88
N GLN A 16 -8.75 -6.20 5.55
CA GLN A 16 -8.11 -5.29 4.60
C GLN A 16 -8.62 -3.85 4.72
N ARG A 17 -9.89 -3.64 5.11
CA ARG A 17 -10.50 -2.30 5.24
C ARG A 17 -9.87 -1.52 6.39
N ARG A 18 -9.37 -2.21 7.42
CA ARG A 18 -8.68 -1.57 8.55
C ARG A 18 -7.39 -0.89 8.09
N TYR A 19 -6.54 -1.61 7.36
CA TYR A 19 -5.28 -1.06 6.86
C TYR A 19 -5.51 0.05 5.84
N ARG A 20 -6.49 -0.13 4.96
CA ARG A 20 -6.85 0.89 3.97
C ARG A 20 -7.21 2.23 4.62
N LYS A 21 -8.08 2.21 5.64
CA LYS A 21 -8.44 3.41 6.40
C LYS A 21 -7.25 4.08 7.09
N GLN A 22 -6.30 3.29 7.60
CA GLN A 22 -5.11 3.83 8.24
C GLN A 22 -4.22 4.56 7.24
N ILE A 23 -3.95 3.95 6.09
CA ILE A 23 -3.11 4.55 5.03
C ILE A 23 -3.75 5.82 4.47
N GLU A 24 -5.06 5.78 4.19
CA GLU A 24 -5.82 6.95 3.71
C GLU A 24 -5.81 8.10 4.73
N SER A 25 -5.63 7.82 6.02
CA SER A 25 -5.53 8.85 7.06
C SER A 25 -4.13 9.46 7.23
N CYS A 26 -3.10 8.94 6.54
CA CYS A 26 -1.71 9.38 6.70
C CYS A 26 -1.37 10.70 5.98
N GLY A 27 -2.33 11.34 5.29
CA GLY A 27 -2.09 12.60 4.58
C GLY A 27 -1.13 12.47 3.39
N LEU A 28 -1.00 11.27 2.84
CA LEU A 28 -0.21 10.99 1.65
C LEU A 28 -0.90 11.54 0.41
N SER A 29 -0.12 11.93 -0.58
CA SER A 29 -0.65 12.24 -1.91
C SER A 29 -1.20 10.99 -2.60
N GLU A 30 -2.08 11.17 -3.58
CA GLU A 30 -2.61 10.06 -4.39
C GLU A 30 -1.47 9.27 -5.08
N GLU A 31 -0.45 9.95 -5.59
CA GLU A 31 0.72 9.30 -6.22
C GLU A 31 1.48 8.39 -5.24
N GLU A 32 1.65 8.84 -3.99
CA GLU A 32 2.31 8.04 -2.95
C GLU A 32 1.46 6.83 -2.54
N ILE A 33 0.14 7.01 -2.48
CA ILE A 33 -0.81 5.93 -2.20
C ILE A 33 -0.75 4.87 -3.31
N ASP A 34 -0.76 5.26 -4.58
CA ASP A 34 -0.70 4.34 -5.72
C ASP A 34 0.62 3.54 -5.75
N LYS A 35 1.73 4.21 -5.41
CA LYS A 35 3.04 3.56 -5.22
C LYS A 35 2.97 2.46 -4.18
N ILE A 36 2.41 2.78 -3.01
CA ILE A 36 2.33 1.85 -1.88
C ILE A 36 1.38 0.68 -2.17
N TYR A 37 0.21 0.95 -2.76
CA TYR A 37 -0.81 -0.08 -2.98
C TYR A 37 -0.45 -1.09 -4.07
N GLY A 38 0.32 -0.70 -5.09
CA GLY A 38 0.55 -1.62 -6.20
C GLY A 38 1.76 -1.32 -7.07
N GLU A 39 2.05 -0.06 -7.40
CA GLU A 39 3.07 0.21 -8.42
C GLU A 39 4.47 -0.23 -7.98
N ASN A 40 4.79 -0.12 -6.70
CA ASN A 40 6.04 -0.66 -6.17
C ASN A 40 6.09 -2.19 -6.25
N ALA A 41 4.98 -2.88 -5.96
CA ALA A 41 4.91 -4.33 -6.02
C ALA A 41 5.04 -4.82 -7.46
N LYS A 42 4.34 -4.20 -8.41
CA LYS A 42 4.44 -4.51 -9.85
C LYS A 42 5.88 -4.36 -10.35
N ARG A 43 6.53 -3.24 -10.04
CA ARG A 43 7.93 -2.99 -10.41
C ARG A 43 8.88 -4.03 -9.79
N LEU A 44 8.70 -4.36 -8.51
CA LEU A 44 9.60 -5.28 -7.81
C LEU A 44 9.41 -6.74 -8.25
N LEU A 45 8.15 -7.17 -8.40
CA LEU A 45 7.76 -8.54 -8.69
C LEU A 45 7.64 -8.84 -10.19
N ARG A 46 7.80 -7.81 -11.04
CA ARG A 46 7.69 -7.88 -12.51
C ARG A 46 6.32 -8.42 -12.97
N LEU A 47 5.26 -7.82 -12.42
CA LEU A 47 3.85 -8.11 -12.74
C LEU A 47 3.30 -7.16 -13.81
#